data_AF-A0A2T6ZH21-F1
#
_entry.id   AF-A0A2T6ZH21-F1
#
_cell.length_a   1.000
_cell.length_b   1.000
_cell.length_c   1.000
_cell.angle_alpha   90.00
_cell.angle_beta   90.00
_cell.angle_gamma   90.00
#
_symmetry.space_group_name_H-M   'P 1'
#
loop_
_entity.id
_entity.type
_entity.pdbx_description
1 polymer ?
#
loop_
_entity_poly.entity_id
_entity_poly.type
_entity_poly.pdbx_seq_one_letter_code
_entity_poly.pdbx_strand_id
1 'polypeptide(L)'
;MSKDRCFGRNVHIYSANDTGRVLGGLVVMNGMTNSNFYSMVEITFTLDNDYTLCGESGTIVQRDDNPLKPGKYFISTTGSLVINNEPWLVREGKVFLGIPTKALRDAVRNRDGGCVITGQRSLNPGKRRWGGYSATHILPPEHAKHLVGPGYDSSETPTRKSIYSVQNGLLLRRDMRRLFERYLVSINPDDNYKIVCFMGDDVDISGKHLDKTFLKLEGPQRPGDRFLRWHFRQAVLANMRGQGEPIFECYPSDSDTDEEL
;
A
#
# COMPACT_ATOMS: atom_id res chain seq x y z
N MET A 1 2.18 -22.19 9.45
CA MET A 1 2.89 -22.11 8.17
C MET A 1 2.66 -20.71 7.63
N SER A 2 3.72 -19.92 7.43
CA SER A 2 3.57 -18.62 6.76
C SER A 2 3.02 -18.88 5.36
N LYS A 3 1.82 -18.38 5.06
CA LYS A 3 1.36 -18.35 3.67
C LYS A 3 2.14 -17.23 3.00
N ASP A 4 3.15 -17.59 2.22
CA ASP A 4 3.90 -16.63 1.41
C ASP A 4 2.93 -15.82 0.55
N ARG A 5 3.24 -14.53 0.34
CA ARG A 5 2.38 -13.59 -0.43
C ARG A 5 2.28 -13.94 -1.92
N CYS A 6 2.98 -14.97 -2.38
CA CYS A 6 2.84 -15.53 -3.71
C CYS A 6 1.57 -16.37 -3.88
N PHE A 7 0.95 -16.81 -2.79
CA PHE A 7 -0.25 -17.63 -2.86
C PHE A 7 -1.38 -16.90 -3.59
N GLY A 8 -1.93 -17.53 -4.64
CA GLY A 8 -3.03 -16.97 -5.44
C GLY A 8 -2.61 -15.95 -6.50
N ARG A 9 -1.32 -15.65 -6.67
CA ARG A 9 -0.86 -14.83 -7.80
C ARG A 9 -1.22 -15.49 -9.12
N ASN A 10 -1.73 -14.68 -10.03
CA ASN A 10 -2.12 -15.08 -11.38
C ASN A 10 -1.47 -14.19 -12.45
N VAL A 11 -0.65 -13.22 -12.05
CA VAL A 11 0.31 -12.51 -12.89
C VAL A 11 1.71 -12.84 -12.44
N HIS A 12 2.55 -13.23 -13.39
CA HIS A 12 3.94 -13.61 -13.16
C HIS A 12 4.87 -12.82 -14.08
N ILE A 13 5.94 -12.29 -13.52
CA ILE A 13 6.89 -11.41 -14.20
C ILE A 13 8.20 -12.15 -14.40
N TYR A 14 8.73 -12.08 -15.61
CA TYR A 14 9.97 -12.73 -16.03
C TYR A 14 10.90 -11.71 -16.70
N SER A 15 12.17 -12.08 -16.82
CA SER A 15 13.05 -11.46 -17.81
C SER A 15 12.74 -12.06 -19.18
N ALA A 16 12.77 -11.26 -20.24
CA ALA A 16 12.74 -11.79 -21.60
C ALA A 16 13.97 -12.67 -21.92
N ASN A 17 15.09 -12.46 -21.21
CA ASN A 17 16.34 -13.21 -21.37
C ASN A 17 16.38 -14.50 -20.53
N ASP A 18 15.51 -14.63 -19.53
CA ASP A 18 15.38 -15.83 -18.70
C ASP A 18 13.90 -16.03 -18.32
N THR A 19 13.24 -16.89 -19.11
CA THR A 19 11.82 -17.22 -18.94
C THR A 19 11.59 -18.38 -17.97
N GLY A 20 12.67 -19.00 -17.47
CA GLY A 20 12.59 -20.13 -16.53
C GLY A 20 12.38 -19.68 -15.08
N ARG A 21 12.69 -18.42 -14.76
CA ARG A 21 12.64 -17.88 -13.41
C ARG A 21 11.61 -16.76 -13.25
N VAL A 22 10.65 -16.97 -12.37
CA VAL A 22 9.73 -15.91 -11.92
C VAL A 22 10.51 -14.91 -11.06
N LEU A 23 10.53 -13.64 -11.49
CA LEU A 23 11.18 -12.55 -10.77
C LEU A 23 10.22 -11.85 -9.79
N GLY A 24 8.93 -11.91 -10.07
CA GLY A 24 7.88 -11.32 -9.25
C GLY A 24 6.50 -11.61 -9.78
N GLY A 25 5.49 -10.98 -9.21
CA GLY A 25 4.12 -11.13 -9.66
C GLY A 25 3.11 -10.52 -8.71
N LEU A 26 1.83 -10.59 -9.05
CA LEU A 26 0.75 -10.15 -8.20
C LEU A 26 -0.51 -10.98 -8.45
N VAL A 27 -1.48 -10.83 -7.55
CA VAL A 27 -2.86 -11.21 -7.83
C VAL A 27 -3.55 -10.04 -8.51
N VAL A 28 -4.09 -10.27 -9.70
CA VAL A 28 -4.90 -9.28 -10.41
C VAL A 28 -6.22 -9.15 -9.69
N MET A 29 -6.52 -7.92 -9.27
CA MET A 29 -7.77 -7.56 -8.63
C MET A 29 -8.56 -6.59 -9.52
N ASN A 30 -9.85 -6.43 -9.22
CA ASN A 30 -10.73 -5.53 -9.95
C ASN A 30 -10.14 -4.12 -10.03
N GLY A 31 -10.20 -3.52 -11.22
CA GLY A 31 -9.76 -2.15 -11.51
C GLY A 31 -8.24 -1.94 -11.62
N MET A 32 -7.42 -3.00 -11.53
CA MET A 32 -6.01 -2.92 -11.93
C MET A 32 -5.89 -2.75 -13.44
N THR A 33 -5.11 -1.75 -13.87
CA THR A 33 -4.87 -1.43 -15.28
C THR A 33 -3.42 -1.70 -15.67
N ASN A 34 -3.13 -1.71 -16.97
CA ASN A 34 -1.76 -1.80 -17.46
C ASN A 34 -0.90 -0.64 -16.93
N SER A 35 -1.39 0.60 -16.98
CA SER A 35 -0.73 1.78 -16.40
C SER A 35 -0.37 1.57 -14.93
N ASN A 36 -1.30 1.00 -14.14
CA ASN A 36 -1.03 0.70 -12.74
C ASN A 36 0.06 -0.36 -12.59
N PHE A 37 0.04 -1.40 -13.43
CA PHE A 37 1.05 -2.46 -13.46
C PHE A 37 2.45 -1.93 -13.78
N TYR A 38 2.57 -1.04 -14.78
CA TYR A 38 3.81 -0.34 -15.11
C TYR A 38 4.42 0.37 -13.89
N SER A 39 3.62 1.14 -13.16
CA SER A 39 4.08 1.82 -11.95
C SER A 39 4.57 0.84 -10.88
N MET A 40 3.93 -0.33 -10.75
CA MET A 40 4.38 -1.35 -9.80
C MET A 40 5.66 -2.08 -10.26
N VAL A 41 5.80 -2.34 -11.55
CA VAL A 41 7.03 -2.89 -12.16
C VAL A 41 8.22 -1.96 -11.90
N GLU A 42 8.04 -0.66 -12.13
CA GLU A 42 9.07 0.38 -11.90
C GLU A 42 9.46 0.53 -10.41
N ILE A 43 8.62 0.09 -9.48
CA ILE A 43 8.97 0.00 -8.05
C ILE A 43 9.68 -1.32 -7.74
N THR A 44 9.22 -2.42 -8.34
CA THR A 44 9.68 -3.79 -8.05
C THR A 44 11.08 -4.05 -8.61
N PHE A 45 11.44 -3.41 -9.72
CA PHE A 45 12.69 -3.64 -10.43
C PHE A 45 13.49 -2.35 -10.62
N THR A 46 14.81 -2.47 -10.55
CA THR A 46 15.76 -1.43 -10.95
C THR A 46 16.21 -1.74 -12.37
N LEU A 47 16.03 -0.75 -13.24
CA LEU A 47 16.36 -0.78 -14.66
C LEU A 47 17.30 0.39 -14.94
N ASP A 48 18.36 0.13 -15.70
CA ASP A 48 19.34 1.16 -16.12
C ASP A 48 19.10 1.69 -17.54
N ASN A 49 18.12 1.11 -18.25
CA ASN A 49 17.73 1.46 -19.61
C ASN A 49 16.21 1.37 -19.74
N ASP A 50 15.69 1.89 -20.87
CA ASP A 50 14.31 1.70 -21.26
C ASP A 50 13.96 0.21 -21.38
N TYR A 51 12.68 -0.10 -21.16
CA TYR A 51 12.16 -1.45 -21.24
C TYR A 51 10.80 -1.48 -21.93
N THR A 52 10.51 -2.63 -22.51
CA THR A 52 9.17 -2.99 -22.98
C THR A 52 8.61 -4.12 -22.13
N LEU A 53 7.30 -4.07 -21.92
CA LEU A 53 6.56 -5.13 -21.25
C LEU A 53 5.78 -5.91 -22.31
N CYS A 54 6.02 -7.21 -22.38
CA CYS A 54 5.36 -8.08 -23.35
C CYS A 54 4.49 -9.12 -22.65
N GLY A 55 3.33 -9.42 -23.22
CA GLY A 55 2.53 -10.58 -22.83
C GLY A 55 3.10 -11.89 -23.38
N GLU A 56 2.50 -13.01 -22.99
CA GLU A 56 2.94 -14.36 -23.41
C GLU A 56 2.92 -14.60 -24.92
N SER A 57 2.05 -13.91 -25.66
CA SER A 57 2.01 -13.95 -27.13
C SER A 57 3.10 -13.11 -27.80
N GLY A 58 3.96 -12.43 -27.04
CA GLY A 58 4.95 -11.46 -27.55
C GLY A 58 4.36 -10.10 -27.88
N THR A 59 3.06 -9.86 -27.64
CA THR A 59 2.44 -8.55 -27.85
C THR A 59 2.90 -7.55 -26.81
N ILE A 60 3.27 -6.35 -27.26
CA ILE A 60 3.61 -5.24 -26.38
C ILE A 60 2.37 -4.81 -25.61
N VAL A 61 2.47 -4.84 -24.28
CA VAL A 61 1.46 -4.31 -23.37
C VAL A 61 1.59 -2.79 -23.41
N GLN A 62 0.52 -2.08 -23.75
CA GLN A 62 0.55 -0.63 -23.76
C GLN A 62 0.40 -0.08 -22.34
N ARG A 63 1.04 1.05 -22.05
CA ARG A 63 0.84 1.78 -20.78
C ARG A 63 -0.46 2.58 -20.87
N ASP A 64 -1.57 1.91 -20.60
CA ASP A 64 -2.92 2.45 -20.74
C ASP A 64 -3.87 2.01 -19.60
N ASP A 65 -5.10 2.51 -19.64
CA ASP A 65 -6.13 2.18 -18.66
C ASP A 65 -6.90 0.89 -18.99
N ASN A 66 -6.41 0.08 -19.93
CA ASN A 66 -7.01 -1.23 -20.18
C ASN A 66 -6.78 -2.15 -18.97
N PRO A 67 -7.75 -3.04 -18.65
CA PRO A 67 -7.62 -3.97 -17.55
C PRO A 67 -6.38 -4.86 -17.68
N LEU A 68 -5.61 -4.98 -16.59
CA LEU A 68 -4.55 -5.96 -16.50
C LEU A 68 -5.17 -7.36 -16.53
N LYS A 69 -4.58 -8.26 -17.33
CA LYS A 69 -5.07 -9.64 -17.45
C LYS A 69 -4.17 -10.59 -16.65
N PRO A 70 -4.72 -11.68 -16.11
CA PRO A 70 -3.91 -12.80 -15.64
C PRO A 70 -3.01 -13.32 -16.76
N GLY A 71 -1.79 -13.75 -16.41
CA GLY A 71 -0.85 -14.33 -17.37
C GLY A 71 0.62 -14.09 -17.05
N LYS A 72 1.48 -14.43 -18.02
CA LYS A 72 2.92 -14.19 -17.95
C LYS A 72 3.27 -12.90 -18.67
N TYR A 73 4.13 -12.12 -18.03
CA TYR A 73 4.62 -10.84 -18.50
C TYR A 73 6.14 -10.83 -18.50
N PHE A 74 6.73 -10.32 -19.58
CA PHE A 74 8.17 -10.36 -19.82
C PHE A 74 8.69 -8.93 -19.91
N ILE A 75 9.70 -8.62 -19.10
CA ILE A 75 10.44 -7.36 -19.19
C ILE A 75 11.57 -7.57 -20.19
N SER A 76 11.50 -6.85 -21.31
CA SER A 76 12.54 -6.83 -22.33
C SER A 76 13.28 -5.49 -22.26
N THR A 77 14.57 -5.54 -21.97
CA THR A 77 15.46 -4.38 -21.95
C THR A 77 16.82 -4.78 -22.49
N THR A 78 17.54 -3.84 -23.09
CA THR A 78 18.94 -4.00 -23.49
C THR A 78 19.90 -3.87 -22.31
N GLY A 79 19.41 -3.35 -21.18
CA GLY A 79 20.16 -3.08 -19.97
C GLY A 79 20.13 -4.17 -18.92
N SER A 80 20.52 -3.81 -17.70
CA SER A 80 20.39 -4.66 -16.53
C SER A 80 18.97 -4.60 -15.95
N LEU A 81 18.46 -5.78 -15.58
CA LEU A 81 17.20 -5.94 -14.86
C LEU A 81 17.51 -6.58 -13.51
N VAL A 82 17.35 -5.81 -12.43
CA VAL A 82 17.63 -6.26 -11.07
C VAL A 82 16.38 -6.15 -10.22
N ILE A 83 16.09 -7.16 -9.40
CA ILE A 83 15.02 -7.06 -8.40
C ILE A 83 15.43 -5.99 -7.37
N ASN A 84 14.57 -5.00 -7.17
CA ASN A 84 14.83 -3.92 -6.22
C ASN A 84 15.02 -4.49 -4.81
N ASN A 85 16.19 -4.25 -4.22
CA ASN A 85 16.59 -4.75 -2.90
C ASN A 85 16.30 -3.78 -1.74
N GLU A 86 15.58 -2.68 -2.00
CA GLU A 86 15.13 -1.75 -0.96
C GLU A 86 14.40 -2.52 0.17
N PRO A 87 14.76 -2.33 1.45
CA PRO A 87 14.13 -3.07 2.53
C PRO A 87 12.63 -2.76 2.58
N TRP A 88 11.84 -3.82 2.75
CA TRP A 88 10.45 -3.66 3.17
C TRP A 88 10.41 -3.42 4.68
N LEU A 89 9.76 -2.34 5.09
CA LEU A 89 9.74 -1.89 6.47
C LEU A 89 8.53 -2.47 7.21
N VAL A 90 8.79 -3.49 8.01
CA VAL A 90 7.78 -4.13 8.86
C VAL A 90 7.21 -3.11 9.84
N ARG A 91 5.90 -3.14 10.04
CA ARG A 91 5.26 -2.47 11.17
C ARG A 91 5.20 -3.46 12.32
N GLU A 92 6.22 -3.47 13.18
CA GLU A 92 6.26 -4.40 14.30
C GLU A 92 5.07 -4.17 15.23
N GLY A 93 4.35 -5.25 15.57
CA GLY A 93 3.17 -5.21 16.43
C GLY A 93 3.46 -4.94 17.92
N LYS A 94 4.70 -4.65 18.30
CA LYS A 94 5.09 -4.45 19.70
C LYS A 94 5.50 -3.00 20.01
N VAL A 95 4.71 -2.42 20.93
CA VAL A 95 5.09 -1.41 21.94
C VAL A 95 5.20 0.06 21.50
N PHE A 96 4.09 0.77 21.72
CA PHE A 96 3.94 2.18 22.15
C PHE A 96 4.46 3.36 21.29
N LEU A 97 5.37 3.20 20.31
CA LEU A 97 5.98 4.36 19.63
C LEU A 97 5.20 4.91 18.42
N GLY A 98 4.27 4.12 17.86
CA GLY A 98 3.48 4.51 16.66
C GLY A 98 2.05 4.97 16.95
N ILE A 99 1.62 5.07 18.22
CA ILE A 99 0.24 5.43 18.56
C ILE A 99 0.03 6.91 18.22
N PRO A 100 -0.97 7.26 17.36
CA PRO A 100 -1.25 8.65 17.06
C PRO A 100 -1.58 9.42 18.33
N THR A 101 -1.02 10.63 18.47
CA THR A 101 -1.29 11.51 19.63
C THR A 101 -2.78 11.81 19.73
N LYS A 102 -3.28 12.18 20.92
CA LYS A 102 -4.70 12.56 21.08
C LYS A 102 -5.12 13.63 20.07
N ALA A 103 -4.28 14.65 19.88
CA ALA A 103 -4.53 15.71 18.90
C ALA A 103 -4.64 15.17 17.47
N LEU A 104 -3.72 14.29 17.05
CA LEU A 104 -3.77 13.68 15.72
C LEU A 104 -5.01 12.79 15.56
N ARG A 105 -5.33 11.96 16.57
CA ARG A 105 -6.52 11.11 16.54
C ARG A 105 -7.79 11.93 16.37
N ASP A 106 -7.93 13.00 17.15
CA ASP A 106 -9.13 13.84 17.11
C ASP A 106 -9.22 14.61 15.78
N ALA A 107 -8.10 15.11 15.25
CA ALA A 107 -8.05 15.77 13.94
C ALA A 107 -8.45 14.81 12.80
N VAL A 108 -7.86 13.60 12.76
CA VAL A 108 -8.18 12.57 11.76
C VAL A 108 -9.65 12.15 11.85
N ARG A 109 -10.16 11.97 13.07
CA ARG A 109 -11.57 11.60 13.30
C ARG A 109 -12.54 12.67 12.80
N ASN A 110 -12.25 13.93 13.10
CA ASN A 110 -13.09 15.06 12.68
C ASN A 110 -13.04 15.23 11.16
N ARG A 111 -11.88 15.04 10.53
CA ARG A 111 -11.71 15.16 9.08
C ARG A 111 -12.40 14.02 8.32
N ASP A 112 -12.19 12.77 8.74
CA ASP A 112 -12.55 11.61 7.93
C ASP A 112 -14.01 11.18 8.16
N GLY A 113 -14.49 11.29 9.41
CA GLY A 113 -15.86 10.93 9.80
C GLY A 113 -16.25 9.46 9.57
N GLY A 114 -15.32 8.62 9.08
CA GLY A 114 -15.54 7.23 8.72
C GLY A 114 -14.27 6.57 8.18
N CYS A 115 -14.39 5.32 7.72
CA CYS A 115 -13.26 4.62 7.13
C CYS A 115 -13.03 5.10 5.70
N VAL A 116 -11.88 5.73 5.45
CA VAL A 116 -11.56 6.33 4.15
C VAL A 116 -11.46 5.32 3.01
N ILE A 117 -11.00 4.09 3.28
CA ILE A 117 -10.84 3.04 2.27
C ILE A 117 -12.21 2.48 1.84
N THR A 118 -13.09 2.21 2.80
CA THR A 118 -14.42 1.62 2.52
C THR A 118 -15.49 2.67 2.19
N GLY A 119 -15.23 3.95 2.47
CA GLY A 119 -16.25 5.01 2.46
C GLY A 119 -17.27 4.94 3.61
N GLN A 120 -17.22 3.91 4.46
CA GLN A 120 -18.23 3.71 5.51
C GLN A 120 -18.10 4.77 6.62
N ARG A 121 -19.11 5.64 6.73
CA ARG A 121 -19.24 6.64 7.79
C ARG A 121 -19.43 5.99 9.16
N SER A 122 -18.91 6.63 10.21
CA SER A 122 -19.27 6.28 11.58
C SER A 122 -20.76 6.55 11.80
N LEU A 123 -21.46 5.64 12.47
CA LEU A 123 -22.90 5.72 12.72
C LEU A 123 -23.33 6.99 13.47
N ASN A 124 -22.42 7.64 14.21
CA ASN A 124 -22.69 8.89 14.92
C ASN A 124 -21.42 9.75 15.09
N PRO A 125 -20.97 10.49 14.07
CA PRO A 125 -19.75 11.32 14.16
C PRO A 125 -19.87 12.38 15.26
N GLY A 126 -21.05 12.99 15.40
CA GLY A 126 -21.35 14.01 16.42
C GLY A 126 -21.40 13.49 17.85
N LYS A 127 -21.64 12.19 18.07
CA LYS A 127 -21.59 11.56 19.40
C LYS A 127 -20.22 10.97 19.74
N ARG A 128 -19.21 11.19 18.89
CA ARG A 128 -17.83 10.70 19.05
C ARG A 128 -17.73 9.19 19.34
N ARG A 129 -18.67 8.40 18.81
CA ARG A 129 -18.62 6.93 18.92
C ARG A 129 -17.70 6.39 17.83
N TRP A 130 -16.42 6.21 18.21
CA TRP A 130 -15.37 5.72 17.32
C TRP A 130 -15.06 4.23 17.49
N GLY A 131 -15.92 3.49 18.21
CA GLY A 131 -15.80 2.04 18.37
C GLY A 131 -15.70 1.37 17.00
N GLY A 132 -14.71 0.51 16.82
CA GLY A 132 -14.44 -0.15 15.54
C GLY A 132 -13.57 0.65 14.54
N TYR A 133 -13.22 1.90 14.84
CA TYR A 133 -12.35 2.73 14.01
C TYR A 133 -11.06 3.12 14.71
N SER A 134 -9.97 3.23 13.95
CA SER A 134 -8.65 3.63 14.43
C SER A 134 -8.07 4.71 13.51
N ALA A 135 -7.67 5.83 14.10
CA ALA A 135 -6.75 6.73 13.42
C ALA A 135 -5.41 6.01 13.30
N THR A 136 -4.84 6.03 12.11
CA THR A 136 -3.69 5.19 11.72
C THR A 136 -2.69 6.07 10.98
N HIS A 137 -1.41 5.97 11.34
CA HIS A 137 -0.36 6.66 10.59
C HIS A 137 -0.18 6.04 9.20
N ILE A 138 -0.07 6.88 8.17
CA ILE A 138 0.25 6.42 6.81
C ILE A 138 1.72 5.98 6.76
N LEU A 139 2.63 6.86 7.15
CA LEU A 139 4.04 6.59 7.43
C LEU A 139 4.22 6.51 8.95
N PRO A 140 4.56 5.34 9.52
CA PRO A 140 4.84 5.22 10.94
C PRO A 140 6.02 6.11 11.37
N PRO A 141 5.98 6.75 12.54
CA PRO A 141 7.06 7.61 13.03
C PRO A 141 8.44 6.93 13.07
N GLU A 142 8.50 5.65 13.39
CA GLU A 142 9.72 4.83 13.41
C GLU A 142 10.42 4.74 12.05
N HIS A 143 9.64 4.88 10.97
CA HIS A 143 10.12 4.79 9.60
C HIS A 143 10.34 6.14 8.94
N ALA A 144 10.14 7.25 9.65
CA ALA A 144 10.20 8.59 9.06
C ALA A 144 11.56 8.95 8.45
N LYS A 145 12.65 8.38 8.98
CA LYS A 145 14.00 8.53 8.42
C LYS A 145 14.13 7.94 7.01
N HIS A 146 13.27 7.00 6.64
CA HIS A 146 13.25 6.34 5.33
C HIS A 146 12.38 7.07 4.30
N LEU A 147 11.78 8.21 4.65
CA LEU A 147 11.10 9.08 3.68
C LEU A 147 12.11 9.89 2.83
N VAL A 148 13.41 9.76 3.10
CA VAL A 148 14.50 10.39 2.34
C VAL A 148 15.11 9.33 1.41
N GLY A 149 14.96 9.50 0.09
CA GLY A 149 15.51 8.56 -0.89
C GLY A 149 15.06 8.82 -2.33
N PRO A 150 15.69 8.16 -3.33
CA PRO A 150 15.33 8.31 -4.74
C PRO A 150 13.86 7.95 -4.98
N GLY A 151 13.13 8.85 -5.66
CA GLY A 151 11.67 8.75 -5.87
C GLY A 151 10.81 9.54 -4.87
N TYR A 152 11.42 10.14 -3.85
CA TYR A 152 10.82 11.15 -2.98
C TYR A 152 11.53 12.48 -3.22
N ASP A 153 10.78 13.59 -3.22
CA ASP A 153 11.37 14.92 -3.32
C ASP A 153 12.34 15.12 -2.14
N SER A 154 13.64 15.08 -2.45
CA SER A 154 14.75 15.02 -1.49
C SER A 154 14.97 16.33 -0.73
N SER A 155 14.11 17.32 -0.94
CA SER A 155 14.26 18.66 -0.39
C SER A 155 13.83 18.79 1.09
N GLU A 156 13.06 17.85 1.64
CA GLU A 156 12.61 17.97 3.04
C GLU A 156 12.63 16.62 3.79
N THR A 157 13.59 16.47 4.70
CA THR A 157 13.47 15.45 5.76
C THR A 157 12.16 15.70 6.52
N PRO A 158 11.27 14.72 6.72
CA PRO A 158 10.02 14.96 7.42
C PRO A 158 10.30 15.47 8.83
N THR A 159 9.88 16.72 9.09
CA THR A 159 9.98 17.30 10.43
C THR A 159 9.08 16.52 11.40
N ARG A 160 9.41 16.56 12.70
CA ARG A 160 8.53 15.99 13.74
C ARG A 160 7.09 16.51 13.61
N LYS A 161 6.91 17.79 13.26
CA LYS A 161 5.60 18.41 13.02
C LYS A 161 4.86 17.76 11.84
N SER A 162 5.58 17.41 10.78
CA SER A 162 5.04 16.72 9.60
C SER A 162 4.60 15.29 9.91
N ILE A 163 5.39 14.54 10.69
CA ILE A 163 5.09 13.13 11.06
C ILE A 163 3.79 13.03 11.86
N TYR A 164 3.57 13.94 12.80
CA TYR A 164 2.36 13.98 13.65
C TYR A 164 1.25 14.89 13.06
N SER A 165 1.37 15.29 11.80
CA SER A 165 0.36 16.06 11.08
C SER A 165 -0.84 15.19 10.71
N VAL A 166 -2.02 15.81 10.63
CA VAL A 166 -3.25 15.17 10.13
C VAL A 166 -3.07 14.59 8.71
N GLN A 167 -2.16 15.18 7.92
CA GLN A 167 -1.79 14.69 6.59
C GLN A 167 -1.17 13.29 6.59
N ASN A 168 -0.56 12.86 7.71
CA ASN A 168 0.03 11.54 7.87
C ASN A 168 -0.92 10.56 8.58
N GLY A 169 -2.22 10.87 8.63
CA GLY A 169 -3.22 10.05 9.31
C GLY A 169 -4.40 9.69 8.42
N LEU A 170 -4.95 8.49 8.63
CA LEU A 170 -6.23 8.04 8.06
C LEU A 170 -7.08 7.38 9.14
N LEU A 171 -8.39 7.58 9.10
CA LEU A 171 -9.35 6.84 9.91
C LEU A 171 -9.74 5.58 9.15
N LEU A 172 -9.51 4.43 9.78
CA LEU A 172 -9.75 3.12 9.20
C LEU A 172 -10.63 2.28 10.13
N ARG A 173 -11.48 1.41 9.57
CA ARG A 173 -12.07 0.32 10.35
C ARG A 173 -10.95 -0.60 10.85
N ARG A 174 -11.17 -1.28 11.99
CA ARG A 174 -10.16 -2.13 12.64
C ARG A 174 -9.62 -3.25 11.71
N ASP A 175 -10.48 -3.84 10.90
CA ASP A 175 -10.11 -4.82 9.87
C ASP A 175 -9.26 -4.20 8.76
N MET A 176 -9.69 -3.07 8.19
CA MET A 176 -8.95 -2.36 7.13
C MET A 176 -7.62 -1.82 7.61
N ARG A 177 -7.53 -1.36 8.86
CA ARG A 177 -6.27 -0.98 9.49
C ARG A 177 -5.26 -2.13 9.46
N ARG A 178 -5.68 -3.34 9.82
CA ARG A 178 -4.79 -4.53 9.81
C ARG A 178 -4.28 -4.84 8.41
N LEU A 179 -5.16 -4.77 7.40
CA LEU A 179 -4.75 -4.97 6.01
C LEU A 179 -3.77 -3.89 5.55
N PHE A 180 -4.05 -2.62 5.89
CA PHE A 180 -3.20 -1.49 5.52
C PHE A 180 -1.82 -1.57 6.18
N GLU A 181 -1.77 -1.81 7.50
CA GLU A 181 -0.50 -1.96 8.24
C GLU A 181 0.34 -3.17 7.76
N ARG A 182 -0.30 -4.21 7.24
CA ARG A 182 0.36 -5.38 6.63
C ARG A 182 0.67 -5.20 5.15
N TYR A 183 0.37 -4.03 4.59
CA TYR A 183 0.53 -3.70 3.19
C TYR A 183 -0.28 -4.58 2.22
N LEU A 184 -1.39 -5.16 2.67
CA LEU A 184 -2.29 -5.95 1.83
C LEU A 184 -3.29 -5.07 1.06
N VAL A 185 -3.47 -3.83 1.50
CA VAL A 185 -4.20 -2.78 0.78
C VAL A 185 -3.38 -1.50 0.82
N SER A 186 -3.40 -0.74 -0.28
CA SER A 186 -2.76 0.57 -0.36
C SER A 186 -3.59 1.52 -1.23
N ILE A 187 -3.18 2.78 -1.26
CA ILE A 187 -3.76 3.83 -2.10
C ILE A 187 -2.65 4.37 -2.99
N ASN A 188 -2.84 4.35 -4.31
CA ASN A 188 -1.91 4.94 -5.26
C ASN A 188 -2.31 6.39 -5.58
N PRO A 189 -1.62 7.41 -5.03
CA PRO A 189 -1.97 8.81 -5.27
C PRO A 189 -1.76 9.24 -6.73
N ASP A 190 -0.90 8.55 -7.48
CA ASP A 190 -0.55 8.87 -8.87
C ASP A 190 -1.53 8.28 -9.89
N ASP A 191 -2.47 7.45 -9.44
CA ASP A 191 -3.54 6.84 -10.24
C ASP A 191 -4.89 7.24 -9.65
N ASN A 192 -5.14 8.56 -9.57
CA ASN A 192 -6.37 9.15 -9.06
C ASN A 192 -6.78 8.61 -7.67
N TYR A 193 -5.81 8.30 -6.80
CA TYR A 193 -6.02 7.73 -5.46
C TYR A 193 -6.75 6.38 -5.49
N LYS A 194 -6.44 5.55 -6.48
CA LYS A 194 -6.95 4.17 -6.62
C LYS A 194 -6.54 3.32 -5.43
N ILE A 195 -7.50 2.57 -4.91
CA ILE A 195 -7.31 1.56 -3.87
C ILE A 195 -6.81 0.28 -4.55
N VAL A 196 -5.62 -0.15 -4.16
CA VAL A 196 -4.94 -1.33 -4.71
C VAL A 196 -4.89 -2.40 -3.63
N CYS A 197 -5.51 -3.55 -3.90
CA CYS A 197 -5.48 -4.72 -3.05
C CYS A 197 -4.45 -5.72 -3.59
N PHE A 198 -3.59 -6.23 -2.71
CA PHE A 198 -2.56 -7.23 -3.05
C PHE A 198 -2.92 -8.65 -2.58
N MET A 199 -4.12 -8.79 -2.00
CA MET A 199 -4.75 -10.04 -1.59
C MET A 199 -6.26 -9.92 -1.85
N GLY A 200 -7.00 -11.01 -1.72
CA GLY A 200 -8.45 -11.07 -1.92
C GLY A 200 -9.21 -9.89 -1.31
N ASP A 201 -10.31 -9.54 -1.96
CA ASP A 201 -11.11 -8.35 -1.67
C ASP A 201 -12.55 -8.73 -1.36
N ASP A 202 -12.77 -9.15 -0.11
CA ASP A 202 -14.08 -9.60 0.36
C ASP A 202 -15.07 -8.45 0.58
N VAL A 203 -14.61 -7.20 0.48
CA VAL A 203 -15.40 -5.98 0.75
C VAL A 203 -15.58 -5.09 -0.48
N ASP A 204 -15.19 -5.59 -1.67
CA ASP A 204 -15.31 -4.92 -2.97
C ASP A 204 -14.73 -3.49 -2.93
N ILE A 205 -13.49 -3.31 -2.49
CA ILE A 205 -12.80 -2.00 -2.48
C ILE A 205 -11.76 -1.85 -3.59
N SER A 206 -11.33 -2.95 -4.21
CA SER A 206 -10.28 -2.94 -5.23
C SER A 206 -10.72 -2.15 -6.46
N GLY A 207 -9.84 -1.27 -6.94
CA GLY A 207 -10.11 -0.46 -8.11
C GLY A 207 -11.04 0.73 -7.86
N LYS A 208 -11.66 0.81 -6.66
CA LYS A 208 -12.33 2.03 -6.22
C LYS A 208 -11.30 3.11 -5.94
N HIS A 209 -11.74 4.36 -5.90
CA HIS A 209 -10.88 5.51 -5.64
C HIS A 209 -11.31 6.16 -4.34
N LEU A 210 -10.39 6.83 -3.64
CA LEU A 210 -10.78 7.68 -2.53
C LEU A 210 -11.84 8.70 -2.97
N ASP A 211 -12.79 8.97 -2.08
CA ASP A 211 -13.87 9.93 -2.34
C ASP A 211 -13.28 11.28 -2.78
N LYS A 212 -13.65 11.76 -3.96
CA LYS A 212 -13.15 13.04 -4.49
C LYS A 212 -13.50 14.22 -3.57
N THR A 213 -14.57 14.14 -2.78
CA THR A 213 -14.91 15.17 -1.79
C THR A 213 -13.92 15.21 -0.62
N PHE A 214 -13.37 14.05 -0.24
CA PHE A 214 -12.30 13.93 0.74
C PHE A 214 -10.98 14.54 0.22
N LEU A 215 -10.77 14.50 -1.09
CA LEU A 215 -9.60 15.07 -1.76
C LEU A 215 -9.73 16.57 -2.06
N LYS A 216 -10.96 17.11 -2.12
CA LYS A 216 -11.26 18.54 -2.31
C LYS A 216 -11.05 19.40 -1.05
N LEU A 217 -10.65 18.79 0.07
CA LEU A 217 -10.30 19.55 1.29
C LEU A 217 -9.12 20.49 1.00
N GLU A 218 -9.33 21.79 1.16
CA GLU A 218 -8.29 22.79 0.95
C GLU A 218 -7.18 22.69 2.01
N GLY A 219 -5.94 22.97 1.60
CA GLY A 219 -4.80 23.17 2.50
C GLY A 219 -4.28 21.90 3.19
N PRO A 220 -3.69 22.02 4.40
CA PRO A 220 -2.93 20.94 5.05
C PRO A 220 -3.80 19.84 5.69
N GLN A 221 -5.06 19.69 5.27
CA GLN A 221 -5.99 18.73 5.85
C GLN A 221 -5.98 17.41 5.10
N ARG A 222 -5.85 17.40 3.76
CA ARG A 222 -5.85 16.15 2.97
C ARG A 222 -4.64 15.26 3.32
N PRO A 223 -4.76 13.93 3.21
CA PRO A 223 -3.60 13.05 3.28
C PRO A 223 -2.50 13.50 2.31
N GLY A 224 -1.26 13.51 2.78
CA GLY A 224 -0.13 13.95 1.97
C GLY A 224 0.28 12.89 0.96
N ASP A 225 0.38 13.26 -0.31
CA ASP A 225 0.73 12.32 -1.40
C ASP A 225 2.06 11.64 -1.16
N ARG A 226 3.03 12.32 -0.55
CA ARG A 226 4.31 11.71 -0.18
C ARG A 226 4.16 10.51 0.76
N PHE A 227 3.23 10.59 1.71
CA PHE A 227 3.00 9.51 2.67
C PHE A 227 2.26 8.35 1.99
N LEU A 228 1.26 8.65 1.15
CA LEU A 228 0.54 7.64 0.38
C LEU A 228 1.46 6.93 -0.62
N ARG A 229 2.31 7.68 -1.32
CA ARG A 229 3.31 7.15 -2.25
C ARG A 229 4.34 6.29 -1.53
N TRP A 230 4.77 6.70 -0.33
CA TRP A 230 5.60 5.85 0.53
C TRP A 230 4.92 4.53 0.89
N HIS A 231 3.67 4.60 1.35
CA HIS A 231 2.90 3.41 1.70
C HIS A 231 2.73 2.47 0.49
N PHE A 232 2.38 3.03 -0.66
CA PHE A 232 2.20 2.28 -1.90
C PHE A 232 3.48 1.60 -2.35
N ARG A 233 4.62 2.30 -2.32
CA ARG A 233 5.92 1.71 -2.62
C ARG A 233 6.23 0.51 -1.72
N GLN A 234 6.06 0.68 -0.40
CA GLN A 234 6.28 -0.40 0.56
C GLN A 234 5.33 -1.58 0.34
N ALA A 235 4.08 -1.32 -0.09
CA ALA A 235 3.15 -2.39 -0.44
C ALA A 235 3.53 -3.14 -1.70
N VAL A 236 3.99 -2.45 -2.74
CA VAL A 236 4.50 -3.11 -3.95
C VAL A 236 5.73 -3.96 -3.62
N LEU A 237 6.71 -3.40 -2.89
CA LEU A 237 7.91 -4.13 -2.48
C LEU A 237 7.59 -5.37 -1.64
N ALA A 238 6.64 -5.25 -0.69
CA ALA A 238 6.22 -6.37 0.15
C ALA A 238 5.55 -7.50 -0.64
N ASN A 239 4.72 -7.15 -1.63
CA ASN A 239 3.83 -8.12 -2.25
C ASN A 239 4.28 -8.62 -3.61
N MET A 240 5.19 -7.95 -4.33
CA MET A 240 5.48 -8.29 -5.73
C MET A 240 6.83 -8.94 -5.99
N ARG A 241 7.85 -8.71 -5.16
CA ARG A 241 9.20 -9.24 -5.37
C ARG A 241 9.28 -10.74 -5.10
N GLY A 242 9.89 -11.53 -5.97
CA GLY A 242 10.14 -12.96 -5.72
C GLY A 242 8.87 -13.69 -5.27
N GLN A 243 8.90 -14.35 -4.10
CA GLN A 243 7.72 -14.99 -3.47
C GLN A 243 6.88 -14.03 -2.61
N GLY A 244 7.29 -12.77 -2.50
CA GLY A 244 6.77 -11.78 -1.58
C GLY A 244 7.31 -11.96 -0.16
N GLU A 245 7.14 -10.92 0.66
CA GLU A 245 7.63 -10.91 2.04
C GLU A 245 6.70 -11.71 2.97
N PRO A 246 7.19 -12.21 4.12
CA PRO A 246 6.35 -12.91 5.09
C PRO A 246 5.13 -12.08 5.53
N ILE A 247 4.00 -12.76 5.73
CA ILE A 247 2.87 -12.20 6.46
C ILE A 247 3.04 -12.59 7.92
N PHE A 248 3.32 -11.60 8.78
CA PHE A 248 3.33 -11.85 10.21
C PHE A 248 1.89 -11.98 10.73
N GLU A 249 1.46 -13.21 10.98
CA GLU A 249 0.25 -13.48 11.76
C GLU A 249 0.49 -13.01 13.19
N CYS A 250 0.00 -11.82 13.54
CA CYS A 250 -0.31 -11.53 14.94
C CYS A 250 -1.55 -12.35 15.29
N TYR A 251 -1.36 -13.60 15.66
CA TYR A 251 -2.27 -14.18 16.63
C TYR A 251 -2.17 -13.28 17.87
N PRO A 252 -3.28 -12.73 18.41
CA PRO A 252 -3.25 -12.50 19.85
C PRO A 252 -2.83 -13.85 20.45
N SER A 253 -1.82 -13.87 21.31
CA SER A 253 -1.77 -14.98 22.25
C SER A 253 -3.16 -15.01 22.87
N ASP A 254 -3.86 -16.14 22.79
CA ASP A 254 -5.08 -16.40 23.54
C ASP A 254 -4.70 -16.48 25.02
N SER A 255 -4.28 -15.35 25.56
CA SER A 255 -4.03 -15.06 26.95
C SER A 255 -4.78 -13.77 27.26
N ASP A 256 -6.06 -13.74 26.89
CA ASP A 256 -7.06 -13.17 27.77
C ASP A 256 -7.19 -14.16 28.94
N THR A 257 -6.21 -14.15 29.85
CA THR A 257 -6.48 -14.53 31.22
C THR A 257 -7.15 -13.32 31.82
N ASP A 258 -8.48 -13.36 31.84
CA ASP A 258 -9.27 -12.68 32.85
C ASP A 258 -8.72 -13.11 34.23
N GLU A 259 -7.73 -12.38 34.75
CA GLU A 259 -7.50 -12.36 36.19
C GLU A 259 -8.52 -11.39 36.77
N GLU A 260 -9.65 -11.96 37.20
CA GLU A 260 -10.36 -11.46 38.37
C GLU A 260 -9.34 -11.14 39.46
N LEU A 261 -9.34 -9.89 39.93
CA LEU A 261 -9.34 -9.47 41.34
C LEU A 261 -9.55 -7.95 41.44
#